data_AF-A0A428RD41-F1
#
_entry.id   AF-A0A428RD41-F1
#
_cell.length_a   1.000
_cell.length_b   1.000
_cell.length_c   1.000
_cell.angle_alpha   90.00
_cell.angle_beta   90.00
_cell.angle_gamma   90.00
#
_symmetry.space_group_name_H-M   'P 1'
#
loop_
_entity.id
_entity.type
_entity.pdbx_description
1 polymer ?
#
loop_
_entity_poly.entity_id
_entity_poly.type
_entity_poly.pdbx_seq_one_letter_code
_entity_poly.pdbx_strand_id
1 'polypeptide(L)'
;MEPSKKLPEETLLEWYADQHPPIVDIVGDFAGQELFAIQGEALMRYCLVEAKVDFDGGFQLLHAIHAVEKILSGLKKRDCNFDVIFFQDMEDICVPNGVTGSNHASKYLLARRIIIQHLNRSDIDFKVLELGSFESGECKNYLASNAIHFMLCDEGRGDSREQTIRLRHLIWKILYSGRNIAVINSIIWKSSK
;
A
#
# COMPACT_ATOMS: atom_id res chain seq x y z
N MET A 1 -13.06 -7.61 21.76
CA MET A 1 -12.12 -8.69 21.37
C MET A 1 -10.74 -8.05 21.37
N GLU A 2 -9.73 -8.66 21.99
CA GLU A 2 -8.42 -8.00 22.11
C GLU A 2 -7.77 -7.77 20.73
N PRO A 3 -7.15 -6.60 20.50
CA PRO A 3 -6.56 -6.20 19.22
C PRO A 3 -5.31 -7.02 18.81
N SER A 4 -4.84 -7.96 19.64
CA SER A 4 -3.61 -8.74 19.42
C SER A 4 -3.83 -10.10 18.73
N LYS A 5 -5.08 -10.54 18.55
CA LYS A 5 -5.36 -11.90 18.06
C LYS A 5 -5.46 -11.91 16.53
N LYS A 6 -4.45 -12.50 15.86
CA LYS A 6 -4.57 -12.87 14.43
C LYS A 6 -5.77 -13.80 14.25
N LEU A 7 -6.69 -13.46 13.35
CA LEU A 7 -7.72 -14.41 12.92
C LEU A 7 -7.07 -15.69 12.38
N PRO A 8 -7.66 -16.87 12.59
CA PRO A 8 -7.31 -18.06 11.83
C PRO A 8 -7.43 -17.79 10.33
N GLU A 9 -6.53 -18.35 9.53
CA GLU A 9 -6.44 -18.05 8.09
C GLU A 9 -7.75 -18.30 7.34
N GLU A 10 -8.40 -19.44 7.56
CA GLU A 10 -9.68 -19.75 6.91
C GLU A 10 -10.77 -18.76 7.30
N THR A 11 -10.87 -18.42 8.58
CA THR A 11 -11.83 -17.42 9.07
C THR A 11 -11.57 -16.05 8.48
N LEU A 12 -10.30 -15.66 8.29
CA LEU A 12 -9.94 -14.41 7.63
C LEU A 12 -10.36 -14.42 6.15
N LEU A 13 -10.13 -15.54 5.44
CA LEU A 13 -10.47 -15.66 4.03
C LEU A 13 -11.99 -15.66 3.82
N GLU A 14 -12.74 -16.38 4.65
CA GLU A 14 -14.20 -16.37 4.69
C GLU A 14 -14.71 -14.95 4.98
N TRP A 15 -14.22 -14.33 6.06
CA TRP A 15 -14.59 -12.95 6.40
C TRP A 15 -14.33 -11.98 5.25
N TYR A 16 -13.17 -12.07 4.59
CA TYR A 16 -12.85 -11.19 3.46
C TYR A 16 -13.76 -11.46 2.25
N ALA A 17 -14.09 -12.72 1.98
CA ALA A 17 -14.98 -13.10 0.88
C ALA A 17 -16.41 -12.58 1.08
N ASP A 18 -16.86 -12.45 2.33
CA ASP A 18 -18.16 -11.89 2.67
C ASP A 18 -18.23 -10.35 2.58
N GLN A 19 -17.10 -9.67 2.32
CA GLN A 19 -17.07 -8.22 2.17
C GLN A 19 -17.61 -7.80 0.80
N HIS A 20 -18.50 -6.80 0.81
CA HIS A 20 -19.09 -6.23 -0.41
C HIS A 20 -18.87 -4.72 -0.43
N PRO A 21 -17.63 -4.25 -0.69
CA PRO A 21 -17.31 -2.84 -0.63
C PRO A 21 -17.96 -2.07 -1.80
N PRO A 22 -18.53 -0.89 -1.56
CA PRO A 22 -19.00 -0.02 -2.65
C PRO A 22 -17.82 0.59 -3.41
N ILE A 23 -18.06 0.98 -4.66
CA ILE A 23 -17.14 1.85 -5.41
C ILE A 23 -17.45 3.29 -5.02
N VAL A 24 -16.43 4.02 -4.56
CA VAL A 24 -16.56 5.41 -4.10
C VAL A 24 -15.62 6.33 -4.88
N ASP A 25 -16.01 7.59 -5.08
CA ASP A 25 -15.07 8.63 -5.53
C ASP A 25 -14.18 9.03 -4.35
N ILE A 26 -12.88 8.69 -4.43
CA ILE A 26 -11.93 9.03 -3.38
C ILE A 26 -11.87 10.55 -3.17
N VAL A 27 -11.92 11.34 -4.25
CA VAL A 27 -11.77 12.80 -4.17
C VAL A 27 -13.10 13.46 -3.81
N GLY A 28 -14.17 13.05 -4.49
CA GLY A 28 -15.48 13.69 -4.36
C GLY A 28 -16.30 13.23 -3.15
N ASP A 29 -16.29 11.92 -2.86
CA ASP A 29 -17.24 11.30 -1.92
C ASP A 29 -16.60 10.84 -0.61
N PHE A 30 -15.29 10.56 -0.60
CA PHE A 30 -14.66 9.82 0.50
C PHE A 30 -13.60 10.60 1.27
N ALA A 31 -12.52 11.04 0.62
CA ALA A 31 -11.40 11.72 1.24
C ALA A 31 -11.58 13.25 1.26
N GLY A 32 -12.13 13.83 0.19
CA GLY A 32 -12.08 15.28 0.01
C GLY A 32 -10.64 15.80 0.11
N GLN A 33 -10.40 16.69 1.07
CA GLN A 33 -9.08 17.21 1.42
C GLN A 33 -8.49 16.60 2.71
N GLU A 34 -9.16 15.61 3.29
CA GLU A 34 -8.68 14.94 4.49
C GLU A 34 -7.40 14.15 4.21
N LEU A 35 -6.50 14.15 5.20
CA LEU A 35 -5.26 13.42 5.12
C LEU A 35 -5.51 11.91 5.25
N PHE A 36 -4.98 11.15 4.30
CA PHE A 36 -5.01 9.69 4.35
C PHE A 36 -3.64 9.07 4.20
N ALA A 37 -3.54 7.77 4.51
CA ALA A 37 -2.28 7.05 4.34
C ALA A 37 -2.35 6.11 3.13
N ILE A 38 -1.28 6.08 2.34
CA ILE A 38 -1.05 5.06 1.32
C ILE A 38 -0.07 4.05 1.90
N GLN A 39 -0.43 2.78 1.88
CA GLN A 39 0.50 1.74 2.28
C GLN A 39 1.57 1.57 1.19
N GLY A 40 2.83 1.78 1.56
CA GLY A 40 3.95 1.94 0.64
C GLY A 40 4.28 0.67 -0.15
N GLU A 41 4.21 -0.50 0.47
CA GLU A 41 4.43 -1.77 -0.23
C GLU A 41 3.32 -2.03 -1.27
N ALA A 42 2.06 -1.73 -0.96
CA ALA A 42 0.93 -1.80 -1.90
C ALA A 42 1.11 -0.84 -3.08
N LEU A 43 1.50 0.42 -2.82
CA LEU A 43 1.82 1.40 -3.85
C LEU A 43 2.89 0.86 -4.81
N MET A 44 3.99 0.36 -4.25
CA MET A 44 5.08 -0.19 -5.03
C MET A 44 4.62 -1.37 -5.88
N ARG A 45 3.97 -2.36 -5.29
CA ARG A 45 3.47 -3.56 -5.99
C ARG A 45 2.53 -3.20 -7.14
N TYR A 46 1.55 -2.34 -6.87
CA TYR A 46 0.63 -1.84 -7.88
C TYR A 46 1.37 -1.18 -9.05
N CYS A 47 2.29 -0.27 -8.76
CA CYS A 47 3.05 0.44 -9.80
C CYS A 47 3.91 -0.50 -10.64
N LEU A 48 4.58 -1.48 -10.03
CA LEU A 48 5.43 -2.42 -10.75
C LEU A 48 4.63 -3.32 -11.70
N VAL A 49 3.46 -3.79 -11.25
CA VAL A 49 2.56 -4.63 -12.07
C VAL A 49 1.95 -3.82 -13.21
N GLU A 50 1.33 -2.68 -12.91
CA GLU A 50 0.64 -1.86 -13.91
C GLU A 50 1.57 -1.32 -14.99
N ALA A 51 2.78 -0.89 -14.60
CA ALA A 51 3.78 -0.41 -15.55
C ALA A 51 4.56 -1.54 -16.24
N LYS A 52 4.34 -2.80 -15.86
CA LYS A 52 5.08 -3.98 -16.38
C LYS A 52 6.59 -3.80 -16.28
N VAL A 53 7.06 -3.39 -15.10
CA VAL A 53 8.48 -3.13 -14.88
C VAL A 53 9.28 -4.43 -14.97
N ASP A 54 10.30 -4.46 -15.82
CA ASP A 54 11.18 -5.62 -15.95
C ASP A 54 12.33 -5.58 -14.95
N PHE A 55 12.25 -6.41 -13.90
CA PHE A 55 13.34 -6.65 -12.97
C PHE A 55 14.18 -7.88 -13.30
N ASP A 56 13.78 -8.70 -14.25
CA ASP A 56 14.47 -9.95 -14.58
C ASP A 56 15.60 -9.71 -15.57
N GLY A 57 15.29 -9.11 -16.72
CA GLY A 57 16.26 -8.85 -17.78
C GLY A 57 17.02 -7.53 -17.63
N GLY A 58 16.30 -6.45 -17.32
CA GLY A 58 16.85 -5.09 -17.34
C GLY A 58 17.10 -4.41 -16.01
N PHE A 59 16.55 -4.94 -14.89
CA PHE A 59 16.46 -4.22 -13.61
C PHE A 59 16.05 -2.75 -13.81
N GLN A 60 14.89 -2.54 -14.43
CA GLN A 60 14.36 -1.24 -14.86
C GLN A 60 13.96 -0.34 -13.68
N LEU A 61 14.91 -0.02 -12.81
CA LEU A 61 14.72 0.76 -11.60
C LEU A 61 14.18 2.17 -11.88
N LEU A 62 14.68 2.84 -12.93
CA LEU A 62 14.18 4.16 -13.30
C LEU A 62 12.71 4.10 -13.75
N HIS A 63 12.31 3.01 -14.42
CA HIS A 63 10.91 2.78 -14.80
C HIS A 63 10.03 2.57 -13.56
N ALA A 64 10.52 1.82 -12.56
CA ALA A 64 9.84 1.68 -11.27
C ALA A 64 9.63 3.03 -10.56
N ILE A 65 10.68 3.86 -10.48
CA ILE A 65 10.60 5.19 -9.87
C ILE A 65 9.56 6.04 -10.62
N HIS A 66 9.65 6.09 -11.94
CA HIS A 66 8.71 6.85 -12.76
C HIS A 66 7.25 6.36 -12.59
N ALA A 67 7.03 5.05 -12.48
CA ALA A 67 5.69 4.49 -12.25
C ALA A 67 5.11 4.97 -10.92
N VAL A 68 5.90 4.96 -9.84
CA VAL A 68 5.50 5.47 -8.53
C VAL A 68 5.22 6.97 -8.58
N GLU A 69 6.11 7.77 -9.17
CA GLU A 69 5.93 9.22 -9.33
C GLU A 69 4.65 9.54 -10.10
N LYS A 70 4.36 8.79 -11.17
CA LYS A 70 3.18 8.99 -12.00
C LYS A 70 1.88 8.78 -11.22
N ILE A 71 1.82 7.75 -10.37
CA ILE A 71 0.65 7.49 -9.53
C ILE A 71 0.50 8.59 -8.46
N LEU A 72 1.57 8.92 -7.74
CA LEU A 72 1.54 9.94 -6.69
C LEU A 72 1.19 11.33 -7.26
N SER A 73 1.81 11.72 -8.38
CA SER A 73 1.47 12.95 -9.10
C SER A 73 0.02 12.93 -9.60
N GLY A 74 -0.49 11.78 -10.02
CA GLY A 74 -1.88 11.60 -10.41
C GLY A 74 -2.86 11.88 -9.26
N LEU A 75 -2.53 11.46 -8.04
CA LEU A 75 -3.30 11.79 -6.83
C LEU A 75 -3.18 13.27 -6.47
N LYS A 76 -1.97 13.84 -6.46
CA LYS A 76 -1.76 15.27 -6.15
C LYS A 76 -2.48 16.20 -7.13
N LYS A 77 -2.52 15.87 -8.42
CA LYS A 77 -3.25 16.64 -9.45
C LYS A 77 -4.77 16.68 -9.23
N ARG A 78 -5.30 15.82 -8.36
CA ARG A 78 -6.71 15.77 -7.97
C ARG A 78 -6.91 16.27 -6.53
N ASP A 79 -5.95 17.03 -6.02
CA ASP A 79 -5.95 17.62 -4.69
C ASP A 79 -6.05 16.59 -3.54
N CYS A 80 -5.67 15.33 -3.78
CA CYS A 80 -5.57 14.35 -2.71
C CYS A 80 -4.49 14.75 -1.69
N ASN A 81 -4.86 14.73 -0.41
CA ASN A 81 -3.94 14.94 0.70
C ASN A 81 -3.58 13.59 1.33
N PHE A 82 -2.33 13.15 1.17
CA PHE A 82 -1.92 11.83 1.64
C PHE A 82 -0.50 11.83 2.15
N ASP A 83 -0.17 10.85 2.99
CA ASP A 83 1.19 10.44 3.32
C ASP A 83 1.43 8.99 2.86
N VAL A 84 2.68 8.62 2.62
CA VAL A 84 3.06 7.24 2.26
C VAL A 84 3.74 6.57 3.46
N ILE A 85 3.20 5.43 3.88
CA ILE A 85 3.70 4.68 5.04
C ILE A 85 4.18 3.30 4.60
N PHE A 86 5.48 3.06 4.68
CA PHE A 86 6.11 1.75 4.50
C PHE A 86 6.23 1.03 5.84
N PHE A 87 5.99 -0.28 5.85
CA PHE A 87 6.12 -1.12 7.04
C PHE A 87 7.31 -2.07 6.95
N GLN A 88 8.17 -2.06 7.96
CA GLN A 88 9.37 -2.91 8.03
C GLN A 88 8.98 -4.39 8.11
N ASP A 89 7.92 -4.74 8.84
CA ASP A 89 7.42 -6.13 8.95
C ASP A 89 6.69 -6.64 7.68
N MET A 90 6.63 -5.82 6.63
CA MET A 90 6.04 -6.16 5.34
C MET A 90 6.99 -5.95 4.16
N GLU A 91 8.28 -5.67 4.40
CA GLU A 91 9.24 -5.36 3.32
C GLU A 91 9.34 -6.44 2.23
N ASP A 92 9.15 -7.70 2.62
CA ASP A 92 9.22 -8.87 1.77
C ASP A 92 7.97 -9.09 0.91
N ILE A 93 6.85 -8.44 1.22
CA ILE A 93 5.63 -8.47 0.40
C ILE A 93 5.85 -7.79 -0.95
N CYS A 94 6.83 -6.88 -1.07
CA CYS A 94 7.24 -6.30 -2.35
C CYS A 94 7.83 -7.32 -3.34
N VAL A 95 8.20 -8.53 -2.89
CA VAL A 95 8.79 -9.58 -3.74
C VAL A 95 7.65 -10.45 -4.30
N PRO A 96 7.45 -10.54 -5.63
CA PRO A 96 6.44 -11.41 -6.20
C PRO A 96 6.71 -12.90 -5.92
N ASN A 97 5.64 -13.69 -5.89
CA ASN A 97 5.74 -15.13 -5.69
C ASN A 97 6.48 -15.82 -6.85
N GLY A 98 7.28 -16.84 -6.52
CA GLY A 98 8.12 -17.55 -7.49
C GLY A 98 9.51 -16.92 -7.70
N VAL A 99 9.76 -15.76 -7.08
CA VAL A 99 11.05 -15.05 -7.10
C VAL A 99 11.83 -15.27 -5.79
N THR A 100 11.14 -15.74 -4.74
CA THR A 100 11.66 -16.07 -3.41
C THR A 100 12.64 -17.25 -3.49
N GLY A 101 13.93 -16.97 -3.32
CA GLY A 101 15.03 -17.95 -3.43
C GLY A 101 16.01 -17.70 -4.59
N SER A 102 15.79 -16.66 -5.39
CA SER A 102 16.67 -16.26 -6.49
C SER A 102 17.34 -14.91 -6.23
N ASN A 103 18.39 -14.56 -7.01
CA ASN A 103 19.05 -13.24 -7.03
C ASN A 103 18.10 -12.06 -7.32
N HIS A 104 16.82 -12.32 -7.57
CA HIS A 104 15.83 -11.33 -7.94
C HIS A 104 15.11 -10.74 -6.72
N ALA A 105 15.00 -11.42 -5.58
CA ALA A 105 14.38 -10.86 -4.38
C ALA A 105 15.11 -9.59 -3.86
N SER A 106 16.45 -9.61 -3.91
CA SER A 106 17.28 -8.46 -3.56
C SER A 106 17.05 -7.26 -4.48
N LYS A 107 16.68 -7.47 -5.75
CA LYS A 107 16.32 -6.38 -6.67
C LYS A 107 15.08 -5.63 -6.21
N TYR A 108 14.04 -6.33 -5.74
CA TYR A 108 12.83 -5.70 -5.21
C TYR A 108 13.11 -4.96 -3.89
N LEU A 109 13.86 -5.57 -2.96
CA LEU A 109 14.24 -4.90 -1.71
C LEU A 109 15.12 -3.66 -1.95
N LEU A 110 16.06 -3.73 -2.90
CA LEU A 110 16.86 -2.60 -3.32
C LEU A 110 15.99 -1.50 -3.95
N ALA A 111 15.06 -1.86 -4.83
CA ALA A 111 14.12 -0.92 -5.42
C ALA A 111 13.26 -0.23 -4.35
N ARG A 112 12.74 -0.98 -3.36
CA ARG A 112 12.01 -0.42 -2.21
C ARG A 112 12.85 0.64 -1.50
N ARG A 113 14.10 0.32 -1.17
CA ARG A 113 14.99 1.26 -0.47
C ARG A 113 15.29 2.51 -1.29
N ILE A 114 15.54 2.34 -2.59
CA ILE A 114 15.83 3.46 -3.50
C ILE A 114 14.59 4.34 -3.67
N ILE A 115 13.40 3.78 -3.81
CA ILE A 115 12.14 4.55 -3.91
C ILE A 115 11.92 5.36 -2.63
N ILE A 116 12.04 4.75 -1.45
CA ILE A 116 11.91 5.47 -0.17
C ILE A 116 12.92 6.62 -0.09
N GLN A 117 14.18 6.38 -0.45
CA GLN A 117 15.24 7.38 -0.41
C GLN A 117 15.02 8.50 -1.45
N HIS A 118 14.56 8.15 -2.65
CA HIS A 118 14.24 9.08 -3.73
C HIS A 118 13.13 10.03 -3.31
N LEU A 119 12.01 9.50 -2.82
CA LEU A 119 10.89 10.32 -2.38
C LEU A 119 11.28 11.23 -1.20
N ASN A 120 12.03 10.72 -0.21
CA ASN A 120 12.51 11.53 0.92
C ASN A 120 13.47 12.67 0.53
N ARG A 121 14.11 12.59 -0.63
CA ARG A 121 15.02 13.63 -1.16
C ARG A 121 14.35 14.53 -2.20
N SER A 122 13.14 14.17 -2.61
CA SER A 122 12.39 14.93 -3.61
C SER A 122 11.69 16.11 -2.94
N ASP A 123 11.45 17.16 -3.72
CA ASP A 123 10.65 18.29 -3.27
C ASP A 123 9.15 17.92 -3.37
N ILE A 124 8.68 17.15 -2.39
CA ILE A 124 7.31 16.65 -2.28
C ILE A 124 6.63 17.25 -1.04
N ASP A 125 5.32 17.48 -1.13
CA ASP A 125 4.50 18.09 -0.09
C ASP A 125 3.74 17.07 0.78
N PHE A 126 4.21 15.82 0.79
CA PHE A 126 3.70 14.73 1.62
C PHE A 126 4.85 14.02 2.33
N LYS A 127 4.56 13.33 3.43
CA LYS A 127 5.56 12.58 4.18
C LYS A 127 5.72 11.17 3.61
N VAL A 128 6.96 10.68 3.66
CA VAL A 128 7.29 9.27 3.45
C VAL A 128 7.86 8.71 4.74
N LEU A 129 7.14 7.77 5.33
CA LEU A 129 7.45 7.18 6.63
C LEU A 129 7.83 5.72 6.48
N GLU A 130 8.78 5.27 7.27
CA GLU A 130 9.16 3.87 7.38
C GLU A 130 9.02 3.47 8.86
N LEU A 131 7.95 2.73 9.16
CA LEU A 131 7.53 2.36 10.51
C LEU A 131 7.66 0.85 10.70
N GLY A 132 7.75 0.37 11.94
CA GLY A 132 7.95 -1.04 12.27
C GLY A 132 6.81 -1.93 11.78
N SER A 133 5.58 -1.60 12.17
CA SER A 133 4.36 -2.31 11.74
C SER A 133 3.13 -1.44 11.95
N PHE A 134 1.97 -1.85 11.43
CA PHE A 134 0.70 -1.17 11.70
C PHE A 134 0.35 -1.11 13.21
N GLU A 135 0.77 -2.11 13.98
CA GLU A 135 0.47 -2.19 15.41
C GLU A 135 1.53 -1.52 16.29
N SER A 136 2.63 -1.03 15.69
CA SER A 136 3.70 -0.33 16.39
C SER A 136 3.17 0.95 17.08
N GLY A 137 3.81 1.31 18.20
CA GLY A 137 3.45 2.53 18.93
C GLY A 137 3.61 3.79 18.08
N GLU A 138 4.66 3.86 17.26
CA GLU A 138 4.89 4.97 16.33
C GLU A 138 3.80 5.08 15.26
N CYS A 139 3.32 3.98 14.69
CA CYS A 139 2.23 4.00 13.72
C CYS A 139 0.92 4.42 14.37
N LYS A 140 0.58 3.84 15.53
CA LYS A 140 -0.61 4.22 16.29
C LYS A 140 -0.61 5.72 16.64
N ASN A 141 0.52 6.23 17.11
CA ASN A 141 0.68 7.65 17.44
C ASN A 141 0.55 8.51 16.18
N TYR A 142 1.20 8.12 15.08
CA TYR A 142 1.12 8.85 13.82
C TYR A 142 -0.33 8.95 13.30
N LEU A 143 -1.02 7.82 13.22
CA LEU A 143 -2.39 7.77 12.72
C LEU A 143 -3.37 8.55 13.63
N ALA A 144 -3.14 8.56 14.94
CA ALA A 144 -3.96 9.30 15.90
C ALA A 144 -3.69 10.82 15.83
N SER A 145 -2.42 11.25 15.84
CA SER A 145 -2.04 12.66 15.83
C SER A 145 -2.40 13.38 14.53
N ASN A 146 -2.53 12.65 13.42
CA ASN A 146 -2.84 13.22 12.11
C ASN A 146 -4.29 12.94 11.65
N ALA A 147 -5.14 12.40 12.54
CA ALA A 147 -6.54 12.08 12.24
C ALA A 147 -6.73 11.26 10.95
N ILE A 148 -5.85 10.29 10.68
CA ILE A 148 -5.91 9.50 9.45
C ILE A 148 -7.05 8.48 9.56
N HIS A 149 -8.18 8.76 8.91
CA HIS A 149 -9.37 7.89 9.00
C HIS A 149 -9.42 6.78 7.95
N PHE A 150 -8.60 6.85 6.89
CA PHE A 150 -8.53 5.77 5.92
C PHE A 150 -7.11 5.47 5.41
N MET A 151 -6.94 4.24 4.92
CA MET A 151 -5.73 3.79 4.25
C MET A 151 -6.01 3.17 2.87
N LEU A 152 -5.13 3.44 1.91
CA LEU A 152 -5.11 2.79 0.61
C LEU A 152 -4.18 1.56 0.66
N CYS A 153 -4.71 0.37 0.40
CA CYS A 153 -4.01 -0.92 0.60
C CYS A 153 -4.18 -1.89 -0.58
N ASP A 154 -3.33 -2.91 -0.65
CA ASP A 154 -3.44 -4.06 -1.56
C ASP A 154 -4.15 -5.22 -0.85
N GLU A 155 -5.06 -5.90 -1.55
CA GLU A 155 -5.84 -7.04 -1.04
C GLU A 155 -5.23 -8.42 -1.35
N GLY A 156 -4.12 -8.43 -2.10
CA GLY A 156 -3.40 -9.63 -2.50
C GLY A 156 -4.01 -10.38 -3.69
N ARG A 157 -4.75 -9.69 -4.55
CA ARG A 157 -5.42 -10.32 -5.69
C ARG A 157 -4.39 -10.85 -6.69
N GLY A 158 -4.35 -12.17 -6.86
CA GLY A 158 -3.44 -12.84 -7.80
C GLY A 158 -2.10 -13.28 -7.18
N ASP A 159 -1.92 -13.10 -5.87
CA ASP A 159 -0.73 -13.57 -5.16
C ASP A 159 -0.85 -15.03 -4.68
N SER A 160 0.26 -15.52 -4.09
CA SER A 160 0.24 -16.72 -3.26
C SER A 160 -0.70 -16.55 -2.08
N ARG A 161 -1.15 -17.70 -1.57
CA ARG A 161 -1.99 -17.77 -0.39
C ARG A 161 -1.35 -17.06 0.81
N GLU A 162 -0.05 -17.25 1.04
CA GLU A 162 0.67 -16.64 2.16
C GLU A 162 0.64 -15.11 2.10
N GLN A 163 0.99 -14.52 0.95
CA GLN A 163 0.97 -13.06 0.77
C GLN A 163 -0.45 -12.50 0.87
N THR A 164 -1.42 -13.18 0.25
CA THR A 164 -2.84 -12.82 0.33
C THR A 164 -3.31 -12.74 1.78
N ILE A 165 -2.96 -13.73 2.60
CA ILE A 165 -3.33 -13.77 4.01
C ILE A 165 -2.70 -12.61 4.79
N ARG A 166 -1.42 -12.31 4.54
CA ARG A 166 -0.74 -11.18 5.22
C ARG A 166 -1.38 -9.83 4.87
N LEU A 167 -1.66 -9.59 3.59
CA LEU A 167 -2.31 -8.38 3.11
C LEU A 167 -3.73 -8.23 3.68
N ARG A 168 -4.54 -9.30 3.63
CA ARG A 168 -5.89 -9.30 4.21
C ARG A 168 -5.91 -9.17 5.72
N HIS A 169 -4.88 -9.69 6.41
CA HIS A 169 -4.72 -9.47 7.84
C HIS A 169 -4.45 -8.01 8.17
N LEU A 170 -3.62 -7.31 7.39
CA LEU A 170 -3.43 -5.87 7.55
C LEU A 170 -4.77 -5.14 7.36
N ILE A 171 -5.52 -5.47 6.31
CA ILE A 171 -6.86 -4.90 6.08
C ILE A 171 -7.76 -5.12 7.29
N TRP A 172 -7.85 -6.35 7.79
CA TRP A 172 -8.65 -6.66 8.97
C TRP A 172 -8.23 -5.82 10.19
N LYS A 173 -6.92 -5.67 10.44
CA LYS A 173 -6.40 -4.86 11.56
C LYS A 173 -6.77 -3.38 11.41
N ILE A 174 -6.67 -2.83 10.21
CA ILE A 174 -7.04 -1.43 9.94
C ILE A 174 -8.54 -1.22 10.20
N LEU A 175 -9.41 -2.08 9.67
CA LEU A 175 -10.85 -2.01 9.93
C LEU A 175 -11.18 -2.16 11.42
N TYR A 176 -10.55 -3.11 12.11
CA TYR A 176 -10.76 -3.33 13.54
C TYR A 176 -10.27 -2.17 14.42
N SER A 177 -9.34 -1.35 13.89
CA SER A 177 -8.91 -0.11 14.55
C SER A 177 -9.90 1.06 14.41
N GLY A 178 -11.02 0.85 13.71
CA GLY A 178 -12.03 1.88 13.45
C GLY A 178 -11.69 2.80 12.27
N ARG A 179 -10.76 2.37 11.39
CA ARG A 179 -10.37 3.09 10.17
C ARG A 179 -10.95 2.42 8.94
N ASN A 180 -11.13 3.19 7.88
CA ASN A 180 -11.61 2.67 6.60
C ASN A 180 -10.45 2.30 5.66
N ILE A 181 -10.78 1.57 4.61
CA ILE A 181 -9.81 1.13 3.59
C ILE A 181 -10.36 1.38 2.20
N ALA A 182 -9.46 1.78 1.30
CA ALA A 182 -9.66 1.67 -0.14
C ALA A 182 -8.66 0.65 -0.71
N VAL A 183 -9.07 -0.07 -1.76
CA VAL A 183 -8.22 -1.10 -2.41
C VAL A 183 -7.54 -0.51 -3.64
N ILE A 184 -6.21 -0.47 -3.64
CA ILE A 184 -5.41 0.17 -4.69
C ILE A 184 -5.51 -0.57 -6.04
N ASN A 185 -5.60 -1.91 -6.01
CA ASN A 185 -5.68 -2.76 -7.20
C ASN A 185 -7.01 -2.59 -7.96
N SER A 186 -7.96 -1.85 -7.39
CA SER A 186 -9.29 -1.58 -7.95
C SER A 186 -9.51 -0.09 -8.27
N ILE A 187 -8.45 0.74 -8.26
CA ILE A 187 -8.55 2.16 -8.62
C ILE A 187 -8.91 2.31 -10.10
N ILE A 188 -9.88 3.18 -10.37
CA ILE A 188 -10.29 3.57 -11.71
C ILE A 188 -10.05 5.06 -11.88
N TRP A 189 -9.13 5.42 -12.78
CA TRP A 189 -8.86 6.82 -13.13
C TRP A 189 -9.90 7.32 -14.13
N LYS A 190 -10.87 8.11 -13.65
CA LYS A 190 -11.79 8.84 -14.53
C LYS A 190 -11.24 10.24 -14.81
N SER A 191 -11.37 10.69 -16.06
CA SER A 191 -11.23 12.10 -16.41
C SER A 191 -12.58 12.75 -16.20
N SER A 192 -12.62 13.90 -15.53
CA SER A 192 -13.75 14.81 -15.67
C SER A 192 -13.84 15.20 -17.14
N LYS A 193 -15.03 15.06 -17.73
CA LYS A 193 -15.34 15.62 -19.05
C LYS A 193 -15.62 17.10 -18.93
#